data_AF-A0A919U1M4-F1
#
_entry.id   AF-A0A919U1M4-F1
#
_cell.length_a   1.000
_cell.length_b   1.000
_cell.length_c   1.000
_cell.angle_alpha   90.00
_cell.angle_beta   90.00
_cell.angle_gamma   90.00
#
_symmetry.space_group_name_H-M   'P 1'
#
loop_
_entity.id
_entity.type
_entity.pdbx_description
1 polymer ?
#
loop_
_entity_poly.entity_id
_entity_poly.type
_entity_poly.pdbx_seq_one_letter_code
_entity_poly.pdbx_strand_id
1 'polypeptide(L)'
;MITILTPEPLPRRRPGRRRDGAATITLHRAPVCPESGKRRYRDHHQATDALTSTRRQRTDDLARVGATRRRESRLYRCGSCLGFHLTSPVERVPPAVEPPPGPDAVAVARVAAIRAIARASRFAPTEEVAA
;
A
#
# COMPACT_ATOMS: atom_id res chain seq x y z
N MET A 1 -40.72 30.89 -29.73
CA MET A 1 -39.66 31.52 -28.92
C MET A 1 -39.63 30.83 -27.57
N ILE A 2 -38.56 30.09 -27.25
CA ILE A 2 -38.42 29.36 -25.98
C ILE A 2 -37.50 30.20 -25.09
N THR A 3 -38.05 30.75 -24.01
CA THR A 3 -37.30 31.53 -23.00
C THR A 3 -36.56 30.55 -22.09
N ILE A 4 -35.24 30.49 -22.22
CA ILE A 4 -34.39 29.68 -21.35
C ILE A 4 -34.23 30.46 -20.03
N LEU A 5 -34.88 30.00 -18.97
CA LEU A 5 -34.68 30.49 -17.61
C LEU A 5 -33.28 30.07 -17.15
N THR A 6 -32.35 31.02 -17.08
CA THR A 6 -31.05 30.81 -16.43
C THR A 6 -31.26 30.52 -14.94
N PRO A 7 -30.74 29.40 -14.40
CA PRO A 7 -30.86 29.12 -12.97
C PRO A 7 -30.05 30.13 -12.17
N GLU A 8 -30.65 30.64 -11.09
CA GLU A 8 -29.96 31.50 -10.12
C GLU A 8 -28.73 30.78 -9.55
N PRO A 9 -27.58 31.47 -9.43
CA PRO A 9 -26.40 30.88 -8.82
C PRO A 9 -26.65 30.63 -7.33
N LEU A 10 -26.51 29.37 -6.92
CA LEU A 10 -26.65 28.97 -5.52
C LEU A 10 -25.72 29.79 -4.62
N PRO A 11 -26.18 30.15 -3.40
CA PRO A 11 -25.36 30.92 -2.46
C PRO A 11 -24.08 30.14 -2.13
N ARG A 12 -22.92 30.79 -2.30
CA ARG A 12 -21.63 30.23 -1.91
C ARG A 12 -21.66 29.94 -0.41
N ARG A 13 -21.57 28.66 -0.02
CA ARG A 13 -21.43 28.27 1.39
C ARG A 13 -20.28 29.06 2.01
N ARG A 14 -20.57 29.87 3.03
CA ARG A 14 -19.53 30.55 3.81
C ARG A 14 -18.53 29.49 4.28
N PRO A 15 -17.21 29.67 4.07
CA PRO A 15 -16.24 28.76 4.64
C PRO A 15 -16.41 28.82 6.14
N GLY A 16 -16.99 27.77 6.73
CA GLY A 16 -17.04 27.64 8.19
C GLY A 16 -15.62 27.80 8.71
N ARG A 17 -15.46 28.45 9.87
CA ARG A 17 -14.16 28.56 10.56
C ARG A 17 -13.62 27.14 10.80
N ARG A 18 -12.91 26.59 9.82
CA ARG A 18 -12.16 25.35 9.99
C ARG A 18 -11.11 25.71 11.02
N ARG A 19 -11.13 25.04 12.17
CA ARG A 19 -9.99 25.13 13.09
C ARG A 19 -8.81 24.63 12.29
N ASP A 20 -7.80 25.48 12.10
CA ASP A 20 -6.58 25.05 11.44
C ASP A 20 -6.01 23.88 12.25
N GLY A 21 -6.09 22.67 11.67
CA GLY A 21 -5.69 21.46 12.38
C GLY A 21 -4.21 21.50 12.77
N ALA A 22 -3.41 22.23 11.99
CA ALA A 22 -2.02 22.52 12.27
C ALA A 22 -1.82 23.41 13.51
N ALA A 23 -2.63 24.46 13.69
CA ALA A 23 -2.52 25.39 14.81
C ALA A 23 -2.88 24.74 16.17
N THR A 24 -3.60 23.62 16.13
CA THR A 24 -4.15 22.95 17.30
C THR A 24 -3.42 21.64 17.64
N ILE A 25 -2.30 21.33 16.96
CA ILE A 25 -1.52 20.10 17.17
C ILE A 25 -0.66 20.16 18.45
N THR A 26 -0.22 21.34 18.84
CA THR A 26 0.64 21.56 20.03
C THR A 26 -0.16 21.77 21.30
N LEU A 27 -1.48 22.02 21.18
CA LEU A 27 -2.38 22.26 22.31
C LEU A 27 -2.84 20.95 23.00
N HIS A 28 -2.32 19.79 22.57
CA HIS A 28 -2.66 18.51 23.17
C HIS A 28 -1.87 18.30 24.46
N ARG A 29 -2.56 18.04 25.57
CA ARG A 29 -1.93 17.65 26.85
C ARG A 29 -1.05 16.39 26.73
N ALA A 30 -1.35 15.53 25.76
CA ALA A 30 -0.55 14.34 25.43
C ALA A 30 -0.37 14.27 23.90
N PRO A 31 0.68 14.90 23.34
CA PRO A 31 0.92 14.97 21.90
C PRO A 31 1.51 13.67 21.32
N VAL A 32 1.92 12.75 22.19
CA VAL A 32 2.47 11.43 21.83
C VAL A 32 1.62 10.36 22.51
N CYS A 33 1.30 9.30 21.79
CA CYS A 33 0.61 8.14 22.33
C CYS A 33 1.58 7.30 23.19
N PRO A 34 1.25 6.99 24.44
CA PRO A 34 2.12 6.23 25.33
C PRO A 34 2.37 4.80 24.82
N GLU A 35 1.36 4.16 24.24
CA GLU A 35 1.46 2.77 23.75
C GLU A 35 2.26 2.63 22.45
N SER A 36 2.02 3.53 21.49
CA SER A 36 2.63 3.40 20.15
C SER A 36 3.87 4.26 19.95
N GLY A 37 4.14 5.21 20.85
CA GLY A 37 5.17 6.24 20.68
C GLY A 37 4.91 7.21 19.52
N LYS A 38 3.77 7.09 18.81
CA LYS A 38 3.44 7.90 17.64
C LYS A 38 2.80 9.23 18.05
N ARG A 39 2.97 10.24 17.19
CA ARG A 39 2.31 11.54 17.37
C ARG A 39 0.79 11.37 17.31
N ARG A 40 0.10 11.89 18.33
CA ARG A 40 -1.35 11.83 18.51
C ARG A 40 -2.00 13.06 17.91
N TYR A 41 -2.95 12.82 16.99
CA TYR A 41 -3.85 13.83 16.45
C TYR A 41 -5.21 13.69 17.14
N ARG A 42 -5.83 14.79 17.54
CA ARG A 42 -7.08 14.75 18.33
C ARG A 42 -8.25 14.23 17.52
N ASP A 43 -8.34 14.65 16.26
CA ASP A 43 -9.43 14.32 15.37
C ASP A 43 -8.93 13.97 13.97
N HIS A 44 -9.85 13.47 13.17
CA HIS A 44 -9.59 13.04 11.80
C HIS A 44 -9.12 14.21 10.92
N HIS A 45 -9.64 15.42 11.15
CA HIS A 45 -9.27 16.61 10.37
C HIS A 45 -7.79 16.95 10.59
N GLN A 46 -7.35 17.03 11.84
CA GLN A 46 -5.95 17.25 12.19
C GLN A 46 -5.03 16.18 11.59
N ALA A 47 -5.43 14.90 11.65
CA ALA A 47 -4.65 13.82 11.06
C ALA A 47 -4.56 13.93 9.53
N THR A 48 -5.65 14.34 8.88
CA THR A 48 -5.70 14.52 7.43
C THR A 48 -4.83 15.69 6.97
N ASP A 49 -4.90 16.81 7.69
CA ASP A 49 -4.04 17.98 7.45
C ASP A 49 -2.57 17.60 7.59
N ALA A 50 -2.22 16.86 8.65
CA ALA A 50 -0.87 16.40 8.89
C ALA A 50 -0.38 15.41 7.82
N LEU A 51 -1.24 14.48 7.37
CA LEU A 51 -0.91 13.57 6.27
C LEU A 51 -0.65 14.35 4.97
N THR A 52 -1.48 15.35 4.68
CA THR A 52 -1.34 16.22 3.51
C THR A 52 -0.05 17.04 3.57
N SER A 53 0.25 17.63 4.73
CA SER A 53 1.50 18.36 4.98
C SER A 53 2.71 17.46 4.78
N THR A 54 2.66 16.22 5.30
CA THR A 54 3.75 15.25 5.15
C THR A 54 3.96 14.86 3.69
N ARG A 55 2.89 14.71 2.90
CA ARG A 55 2.98 14.45 1.45
C ARG A 55 3.63 15.61 0.71
N ARG A 56 3.26 16.85 1.02
CA ARG A 56 3.88 18.05 0.44
C ARG A 56 5.37 18.10 0.77
N GLN A 57 5.72 17.94 2.04
CA GLN A 57 7.11 17.93 2.48
C GLN A 57 7.92 16.81 1.82
N ARG A 58 7.33 15.62 1.63
CA ARG A 58 7.96 14.54 0.85
C ARG A 58 8.25 14.98 -0.59
N THR A 59 7.30 15.59 -1.27
CA THR A 59 7.52 16.10 -2.64
C THR A 59 8.63 17.14 -2.66
N ASP A 60 8.62 18.08 -1.71
CA ASP A 60 9.63 19.14 -1.61
C ASP A 60 11.03 18.57 -1.32
N ASP A 61 11.13 17.59 -0.41
CA ASP A 61 12.38 16.92 -0.09
C ASP A 61 12.93 16.13 -1.29
N LEU A 62 12.05 15.44 -2.03
CA LEU A 62 12.44 14.75 -3.26
C LEU A 62 12.92 15.72 -4.33
N ALA A 63 12.27 16.87 -4.49
CA ALA A 63 12.67 17.89 -5.47
C ALA A 63 14.01 18.56 -5.10
N ARG A 64 14.24 18.81 -3.81
CA ARG A 64 15.42 19.55 -3.33
C ARG A 64 16.64 18.67 -3.07
N VAL A 65 16.44 17.50 -2.46
CA VAL A 65 17.51 16.62 -1.95
C VAL A 65 17.59 15.31 -2.73
N GLY A 66 16.56 14.97 -3.52
CA GLY A 66 16.48 13.70 -4.25
C GLY A 66 16.09 12.50 -3.38
N ALA A 67 15.92 12.69 -2.07
CA ALA A 67 15.60 11.62 -1.12
C ALA A 67 14.71 12.14 0.03
N THR A 68 13.94 11.25 0.65
CA THR A 68 13.17 11.58 1.86
C THR A 68 13.07 10.37 2.80
N ARG A 69 12.98 10.66 4.11
CA ARG A 69 12.68 9.66 5.15
C ARG A 69 11.18 9.58 5.49
N ARG A 70 10.36 10.51 4.97
CA ARG A 70 8.91 10.55 5.18
C ARG A 70 8.23 9.45 4.37
N ARG A 71 7.59 8.50 5.06
CA ARG A 71 6.90 7.34 4.46
C ARG A 71 5.44 7.25 4.89
N GLU A 72 4.94 8.19 5.67
CA GLU A 72 3.58 8.21 6.18
C GLU A 72 2.57 8.22 5.01
N SER A 73 1.66 7.24 4.97
CA SER A 73 0.75 7.04 3.82
C SER A 73 -0.71 6.91 4.22
N ARG A 74 -0.97 6.44 5.45
CA ARG A 74 -2.32 6.16 5.98
C ARG A 74 -2.49 6.80 7.35
N LEU A 75 -3.73 7.06 7.70
CA LEU A 75 -4.14 7.43 9.06
C LEU A 75 -5.01 6.31 9.63
N TYR A 76 -4.99 6.12 10.94
CA TYR A 76 -5.87 5.19 11.64
C TYR A 76 -6.24 5.72 13.03
N ARG A 77 -7.40 5.31 13.54
CA ARG A 77 -7.83 5.60 14.91
C ARG A 77 -7.16 4.63 15.88
N CYS A 78 -6.53 5.14 16.92
CA CYS A 78 -5.88 4.35 17.94
C CYS A 78 -6.88 3.94 19.03
N GLY A 79 -6.92 2.64 19.37
CA GLY A 79 -7.79 2.12 20.43
C GLY A 79 -7.38 2.55 21.83
N SER A 80 -6.09 2.77 22.09
CA SER A 80 -5.59 3.10 23.43
C SER A 80 -5.67 4.59 23.76
N CYS A 81 -5.15 5.47 22.89
CA CYS A 81 -5.16 6.92 23.14
C CYS A 81 -6.41 7.64 22.60
N LEU A 82 -7.31 6.91 21.94
CA LEU A 82 -8.55 7.37 21.28
C LEU A 82 -8.36 8.45 20.20
N GLY A 83 -7.13 8.85 19.93
CA GLY A 83 -6.75 9.80 18.87
C GLY A 83 -6.49 9.11 17.54
N PHE A 84 -6.02 9.88 16.58
CA PHE A 84 -5.60 9.40 15.26
C PHE A 84 -4.08 9.42 15.16
N HIS A 85 -3.52 8.45 14.45
CA HIS A 85 -2.09 8.36 14.16
C HIS A 85 -1.86 8.20 12.66
N LEU A 86 -0.69 8.66 12.20
CA LEU A 86 -0.20 8.31 10.88
C LEU A 86 0.59 7.02 10.93
N THR A 87 0.57 6.26 9.84
CA THR A 87 1.39 5.07 9.67
C THR A 87 2.06 5.07 8.31
N SER A 88 3.30 4.58 8.28
CA SER A 88 4.00 4.23 7.07
C SER A 88 3.48 2.89 6.54
N PRO A 89 3.60 2.61 5.23
CA PRO A 89 3.44 1.26 4.73
C PRO A 89 4.54 0.40 5.35
N VAL A 90 4.18 -0.82 5.75
CA VAL A 90 5.18 -1.86 6.00
C VAL A 90 5.80 -2.16 4.63
N GLU A 91 7.12 -2.06 4.54
CA GLU A 91 7.86 -2.48 3.36
C GLU A 91 7.58 -3.97 3.18
N ARG A 92 6.72 -4.32 2.23
CA ARG A 92 6.52 -5.71 1.88
C ARG A 92 7.78 -6.13 1.16
N VAL A 93 8.65 -6.88 1.85
CA VAL A 93 9.64 -7.70 1.18
C VAL A 93 8.82 -8.58 0.22
N PRO A 94 8.95 -8.44 -1.10
CA PRO A 94 8.29 -9.38 -1.99
C PRO A 94 8.73 -10.77 -1.55
N PRO A 95 7.82 -11.77 -1.51
CA PRO A 95 8.25 -13.14 -1.23
C PRO A 95 9.42 -13.43 -2.16
N ALA A 96 10.50 -14.04 -1.62
CA ALA A 96 11.64 -14.40 -2.43
C ALA A 96 11.11 -15.15 -3.64
N VAL A 97 11.12 -14.50 -4.80
CA VAL A 97 10.80 -15.17 -6.06
C VAL A 97 11.99 -16.08 -6.22
N GLU A 98 11.79 -17.38 -5.97
CA GLU A 98 12.84 -18.34 -6.26
C GLU A 98 13.30 -18.08 -7.70
N PRO A 99 14.62 -17.94 -7.92
CA PRO A 99 15.10 -17.69 -9.27
C PRO A 99 14.55 -18.80 -10.16
N PRO A 100 14.09 -18.46 -11.38
CA PRO A 100 13.60 -19.48 -12.30
C PRO A 100 14.67 -20.57 -12.43
N PRO A 101 14.27 -21.85 -12.57
CA PRO A 101 15.23 -22.92 -12.73
C PRO A 101 16.21 -22.54 -13.85
N GLY A 102 17.50 -22.59 -13.53
CA GLY A 102 18.56 -22.30 -14.51
C GLY A 102 18.43 -23.23 -15.73
N PRO A 103 19.04 -22.87 -16.87
CA PRO A 103 18.94 -23.66 -18.11
C PRO A 103 19.34 -25.13 -17.90
N ASP A 104 20.26 -25.40 -16.96
CA ASP A 104 20.72 -26.73 -16.61
C ASP A 104 19.64 -27.58 -15.92
N ALA A 105 18.80 -26.99 -15.07
CA ALA A 105 17.71 -27.69 -14.39
C ALA A 105 16.63 -28.12 -15.39
N VAL A 106 16.36 -27.30 -16.40
CA VAL A 106 15.44 -27.64 -17.50
C VAL A 106 16.01 -28.78 -18.35
N ALA A 107 17.32 -28.76 -18.65
CA ALA A 107 17.98 -29.83 -19.39
C ALA A 107 17.94 -31.17 -18.62
N VAL A 108 18.24 -31.15 -17.32
CA VAL A 108 18.18 -32.33 -16.44
C VAL A 108 16.76 -32.91 -16.36
N ALA A 109 15.74 -32.07 -16.21
CA ALA A 109 14.35 -32.51 -16.20
C ALA A 109 13.94 -33.16 -17.54
N ARG A 110 14.41 -32.59 -18.66
CA ARG A 110 14.15 -33.13 -20.00
C ARG A 110 14.78 -34.50 -20.21
N VAL A 111 16.04 -34.68 -19.79
CA VAL A 111 16.74 -35.97 -19.84
C VAL A 111 16.06 -37.00 -18.93
N ALA A 112 15.62 -36.60 -17.74
CA ALA A 112 14.88 -37.48 -16.82
C ALA A 112 13.55 -37.94 -17.43
N ALA A 113 12.80 -37.04 -18.07
CA ALA A 113 11.55 -37.36 -18.75
C ALA A 113 11.74 -38.36 -19.90
N ILE A 114 12.76 -38.14 -20.75
CA ILE A 114 13.10 -39.08 -21.83
C ILE A 114 13.42 -40.47 -21.27
N ARG A 115 14.21 -40.54 -20.19
CA ARG A 115 14.54 -41.81 -19.52
C ARG A 115 13.32 -42.50 -18.91
N ALA A 116 12.37 -41.75 -18.36
CA ALA A 116 11.14 -42.29 -17.79
C ALA A 116 10.25 -42.91 -18.88
N ILE A 117 10.07 -42.20 -20.01
CA ILE A 117 9.33 -42.71 -21.18
C ILE A 117 10.01 -43.99 -21.70
N ALA A 118 11.33 -43.97 -21.90
CA ALA A 118 12.07 -45.14 -22.39
C ALA A 118 11.98 -46.35 -21.45
N ARG A 119 11.90 -46.15 -20.12
CA ARG A 119 11.67 -47.24 -19.16
C ARG A 119 10.25 -47.78 -19.25
N ALA A 120 9.25 -46.91 -19.34
CA ALA A 120 7.85 -47.31 -19.46
C ALA A 120 7.61 -48.12 -20.75
N SER A 121 8.20 -47.70 -21.88
CA SER A 121 8.08 -48.41 -23.15
C SER A 121 8.77 -49.78 -23.17
N ARG A 122 9.77 -50.03 -22.32
CA ARG A 122 10.42 -51.35 -22.17
C ARG A 122 9.64 -52.32 -21.28
N PHE A 123 8.63 -51.83 -20.56
CA PHE A 123 7.78 -52.61 -19.65
C PHE A 123 6.34 -52.74 -20.16
N ALA A 124 6.04 -52.30 -21.38
CA ALA A 124 4.73 -52.57 -21.96
C ALA A 124 4.58 -54.10 -22.11
N PRO A 125 3.63 -54.75 -21.39
CA PRO A 125 3.31 -56.14 -21.67
C PRO A 125 2.80 -56.18 -23.10
N THR A 126 3.49 -56.92 -23.97
CA THR A 126 2.88 -57.35 -25.22
C THR A 126 1.75 -58.29 -24.82
N GLU A 127 0.53 -57.78 -24.71
CA GLU A 127 -0.64 -58.66 -24.68
C GLU A 127 -0.58 -59.48 -25.96
N GLU A 128 -0.36 -60.79 -25.77
CA GLU A 128 -0.47 -61.81 -26.79
C GLU A 128 -1.78 -61.60 -27.55
N VAL A 129 -1.67 -61.39 -28.85
CA VAL A 129 -2.76 -61.59 -29.79
C VAL A 129 -3.09 -63.09 -29.75
N ALA A 130 -4.01 -63.45 -28.87
CA ALA A 130 -4.64 -64.76 -28.85
C ALA A 130 -5.99 -64.68 -29.59
N ALA A 131 -6.13 -65.61 -30.54
CA ALA A 131 -7.27 -65.96 -31.39
C ALA A 131 -7.34 -65.28 -32.76
#